data_AF-A0A4R4S4Q4-F1
#
_entry.id   AF-A0A4R4S4Q4-F1
#
_cell.length_a   1.000
_cell.length_b   1.000
_cell.length_c   1.000
_cell.angle_alpha   90.00
_cell.angle_beta   90.00
_cell.angle_gamma   90.00
#
_symmetry.space_group_name_H-M   'P 1'
#
loop_
_entity.id
_entity.type
_entity.pdbx_description
1 polymer ?
#
loop_
_entity_poly.entity_id
_entity_poly.type
_entity_poly.pdbx_seq_one_letter_code
_entity_poly.pdbx_strand_id
1 'polypeptide(L)' 'MNGPTGLTTSVLIKRLQDGLQADFPGWLIARERSGRWVATRSEWGALYGQSAAELRNRLDRVTKGGSAR' A
#
# COMPACT_ATOMS: atom_id res chain seq x y z
N MET A 1 14.89 23.62 -22.27
CA MET A 1 15.21 22.32 -21.64
C MET A 1 13.94 21.75 -21.00
N ASN A 2 13.46 20.62 -21.52
CA ASN A 2 12.57 19.57 -20.98
C ASN A 2 11.37 19.90 -20.05
N GLY A 3 10.20 19.39 -20.43
CA GLY A 3 8.87 19.74 -19.89
C GLY A 3 8.45 19.11 -18.55
N PRO A 4 7.30 19.55 -18.01
CA PRO A 4 6.79 19.17 -16.69
C PRO A 4 6.08 17.81 -16.73
N THR A 5 6.78 16.72 -17.06
CA THR A 5 6.21 15.35 -17.10
C THR A 5 6.61 14.50 -15.89
N GLY A 6 7.06 15.13 -14.79
CA GLY A 6 7.48 14.44 -13.56
C GLY A 6 6.44 14.45 -12.42
N LEU A 7 5.35 15.22 -12.56
CA LEU A 7 4.37 15.45 -11.48
C LEU A 7 3.36 14.31 -11.30
N THR A 8 3.22 13.41 -12.27
CA THR A 8 2.04 12.53 -12.31
C THR A 8 2.21 11.28 -11.46
N THR A 9 3.39 10.65 -11.44
CA THR A 9 3.56 9.33 -10.81
C THR A 9 3.66 9.40 -9.29
N SER A 10 4.44 10.34 -8.75
CA SER A 10 4.65 10.48 -7.30
C SER A 10 3.37 10.89 -6.57
N VAL A 11 2.58 11.76 -7.17
CA VAL A 11 1.29 12.21 -6.63
C VAL A 11 0.28 11.05 -6.62
N LEU A 12 0.22 10.26 -7.69
CA LEU A 12 -0.63 9.07 -7.74
C LEU A 12 -0.24 8.03 -6.70
N ILE A 13 1.07 7.78 -6.52
CA ILE A 13 1.57 6.86 -5.48
C ILE A 13 1.15 7.34 -4.10
N LYS A 14 1.33 8.64 -3.81
CA LYS A 14 0.99 9.19 -2.50
C LYS A 14 -0.51 9.09 -2.23
N ARG A 15 -1.36 9.39 -3.23
CA ARG A 15 -2.82 9.22 -3.11
C ARG A 15 -3.23 7.77 -2.87
N LEU A 16 -2.61 6.82 -3.57
CA LEU A 16 -2.87 5.39 -3.38
C LEU A 16 -2.43 4.92 -1.99
N GLN A 17 -1.28 5.37 -1.52
CA GLN A 17 -0.77 5.05 -0.19
C GLN A 17 -1.72 5.59 0.88
N ASP A 18 -2.14 6.84 0.76
CA ASP A 18 -3.07 7.50 1.69
C ASP A 18 -4.42 6.77 1.73
N GLY A 19 -4.97 6.45 0.55
CA GLY A 19 -6.22 5.69 0.44
C GLY A 19 -6.12 4.28 1.04
N LEU A 20 -4.99 3.60 0.87
CA LEU A 20 -4.78 2.28 1.50
C LEU A 20 -4.59 2.40 3.01
N GLN A 21 -3.86 3.41 3.50
CA GLN A 21 -3.69 3.62 4.94
C GLN A 21 -5.02 3.98 5.61
N ALA A 22 -5.89 4.73 4.93
CA ALA A 22 -7.23 5.05 5.40
C ALA A 22 -8.14 3.80 5.46
N ASP A 23 -8.04 2.91 4.47
CA ASP A 23 -8.83 1.65 4.42
C ASP A 23 -8.34 0.63 5.46
N PHE A 24 -7.04 0.63 5.75
CA PHE A 24 -6.39 -0.31 6.69
C PHE A 24 -5.64 0.45 7.80
N PRO A 25 -6.37 1.06 8.74
CA PRO A 25 -5.74 1.78 9.84
C PRO A 25 -4.84 0.84 10.67
N GLY A 26 -3.65 1.32 11.02
CA GLY A 26 -2.64 0.55 11.76
C GLY A 26 -1.68 -0.26 10.88
N TRP A 27 -1.83 -0.22 9.55
CA TRP A 27 -0.83 -0.73 8.62
C TRP A 27 0.01 0.41 8.04
N LEU A 28 1.33 0.30 8.15
CA LEU A 28 2.28 1.21 7.53
C LEU A 28 2.54 0.77 6.09
N ILE A 29 1.94 1.51 5.15
CA ILE A 29 2.01 1.18 3.72
C ILE A 29 3.03 2.08 3.05
N ALA A 30 3.90 1.49 2.22
CA ALA A 30 4.92 2.18 1.45
C ALA A 30 5.11 1.51 0.08
N ARG A 31 5.69 2.26 -0.86
CA ARG A 31 6.13 1.74 -2.15
C ARG A 31 7.65 1.64 -2.17
N GLU A 32 8.17 0.44 -2.42
CA GLU A 32 9.59 0.19 -2.56
C GLU A 32 10.16 0.83 -3.83
N ARG A 33 11.48 1.04 -3.85
CA ARG A 33 12.20 1.56 -5.02
C ARG A 33 12.05 0.66 -6.26
N SER A 34 11.87 -0.64 -6.04
CA SER A 34 11.57 -1.63 -7.09
C SER A 34 10.15 -1.51 -7.67
N GLY A 35 9.32 -0.61 -7.15
CA GLY A 35 7.94 -0.39 -7.58
C GLY A 35 6.91 -1.27 -6.89
N ARG A 36 7.35 -2.20 -6.02
CA ARG A 36 6.49 -3.08 -5.20
C ARG A 36 5.87 -2.32 -4.04
N TRP A 37 4.72 -2.80 -3.57
CA TRP A 37 4.03 -2.26 -2.42
C TRP A 37 4.28 -3.13 -1.20
N VAL A 38 4.50 -2.50 -0.05
CA VAL A 38 4.71 -3.16 1.23
C VAL A 38 3.79 -2.56 2.27
N ALA A 39 3.17 -3.40 3.09
CA ALA A 39 2.43 -2.99 4.28
C ALA A 39 3.04 -3.68 5.49
N THR A 40 3.36 -2.93 6.54
CA THR A 40 3.89 -3.51 7.77
C THR A 40 2.98 -3.20 8.95
N ARG A 41 2.78 -4.18 9.82
CA ARG A 41 2.06 -4.01 11.08
C ARG A 41 2.71 -4.87 12.15
N SER A 42 2.93 -4.32 13.34
CA SER A 42 3.71 -4.97 14.40
C SER A 42 3.21 -6.38 14.77
N GLU A 43 1.90 -6.61 14.72
CA GLU A 43 1.29 -7.90 15.11
C GLU A 43 1.29 -8.96 14.00
N TRP A 44 1.48 -8.56 12.74
CA TRP A 44 1.38 -9.44 11.57
C TRP A 44 2.68 -9.54 10.77
N GLY A 45 3.61 -8.60 10.98
CA GLY A 45 4.82 -8.45 10.18
C GLY A 45 4.59 -7.67 8.87
N ALA A 46 5.41 -7.97 7.87
CA ALA A 46 5.41 -7.30 6.58
C ALA A 46 4.70 -8.12 5.51
N LEU A 47 3.71 -7.50 4.86
CA LEU A 47 3.04 -8.00 3.67
C LEU A 47 3.60 -7.29 2.44
N TYR A 48 3.93 -8.08 1.44
CA TYR A 48 4.43 -7.59 0.16
C TYR A 48 3.39 -7.83 -0.92
N GLY A 49 3.30 -6.91 -1.88
CA GLY A 49 2.48 -7.03 -3.07
C GLY A 49 3.21 -6.43 -4.29
N GLN A 50 3.09 -7.08 -5.45
CA GLN A 50 3.65 -6.54 -6.69
C GLN A 50 2.94 -5.26 -7.15
N SER A 51 1.72 -5.02 -6.67
CA SER A 51 0.89 -3.87 -7.02
C SER A 51 0.00 -3.44 -5.85
N ALA A 52 -0.50 -2.20 -5.88
CA ALA A 52 -1.39 -1.65 -4.85
C ALA A 52 -2.65 -2.51 -4.67
N ALA A 53 -3.25 -2.97 -5.77
CA ALA A 53 -4.44 -3.84 -5.74
C ALA A 53 -4.16 -5.21 -5.11
N GLU A 54 -2.99 -5.80 -5.39
CA GLU A 54 -2.60 -7.07 -4.79
C GLU A 54 -2.36 -6.92 -3.29
N LEU A 55 -1.66 -5.86 -2.89
CA LEU A 55 -1.46 -5.55 -1.47
C LEU A 55 -2.82 -5.32 -0.77
N ARG A 56 -3.75 -4.58 -1.40
CA ARG A 56 -5.12 -4.37 -0.89
C ARG A 56 -5.86 -5.67 -0.68
N ASN A 57 -5.84 -6.58 -1.67
CA ASN A 57 -6.51 -7.88 -1.55
C ASN A 57 -5.91 -8.74 -0.43
N ARG A 58 -4.58 -8.68 -0.24
CA ARG A 58 -3.93 -9.36 0.89
C ARG A 58 -4.33 -8.75 2.21
N LEU A 59 -4.32 -7.41 2.30
CA LEU A 59 -4.75 -6.66 3.49
C LEU A 59 -6.20 -6.99 3.84
N ASP A 60 -7.11 -6.94 2.88
CA ASP A 60 -8.53 -7.29 3.06
C ASP A 60 -8.70 -8.72 3.59
N ARG A 61 -7.94 -9.69 3.07
CA ARG A 61 -7.97 -11.07 3.57
C ARG A 61 -7.47 -11.18 5.02
N VAL A 62 -6.41 -10.47 5.40
CA VAL A 62 -5.91 -10.55 6.79
C VAL A 62 -6.77 -9.75 7.76
N THR A 63 -7.36 -8.62 7.34
CA THR A 63 -8.23 -7.82 8.21
C THR A 63 -9.64 -8.40 8.33
N LYS A 64 -10.23 -8.94 7.25
CA LYS A 64 -11.53 -9.64 7.33
C LYS A 64 -11.39 -11.06 7.87
N GLY A 65 -10.35 -11.79 7.49
CA GLY A 65 -10.08 -13.14 8.00
C GLY A 65 -9.67 -13.16 9.48
N GLY A 66 -9.19 -12.03 10.01
CA GLY A 66 -8.93 -11.83 11.44
C GLY A 66 -10.17 -11.48 12.28
N SER A 67 -11.34 -11.27 11.64
CA SER A 67 -12.63 -11.05 12.32
C SER A 67 -13.46 -12.34 12.35
N ALA A 68 -12.80 -13.46 12.57
CA ALA A 68 -13.43 -14.71 13.00
C ALA A 68 -12.80 -15.08 14.34
N ARG A 69 -13.31 -14.49 15.41
CA ARG A 69 -13.04 -14.90 16.79
C ARG A 69 -14.36 -15.21 17.47
#